data_AF-A0A936HX32-F1
#
_entry.id   AF-A0A936HX32-F1
#
_cell.length_a   1.000
_cell.length_b   1.000
_cell.length_c   1.000
_cell.angle_alpha   90.00
_cell.angle_beta   90.00
_cell.angle_gamma   90.00
#
_symmetry.space_group_name_H-M   'P 1'
#
loop_
_entity.id
_entity.type
_entity.pdbx_description
1 polymer ?
#
loop_
_entity_poly.entity_id
_entity_poly.type
_entity_poly.pdbx_seq_one_letter_code
_entity_poly.pdbx_strand_id
1 'polypeptide(L)'
;MIADASHEANAELDSLLRTGVQAALAGTDFKQAFDSFLAELPQCAPDFAARMPPGAERSIGLALFREIWNNTPRPDLGWKRLTLPKPERNAPCPCGSGRKYKQCCAPLEGSSPFPSGGFTVLSYVLETVPVADYGNLPFRQLDPEEVAHVASEWQADGRIGPATFLLEALLAPGNKLDARHEHAFDTLCDLYLDDGRADARLALVERFMRTEDKQLRATAWQRRATLHADSGEHALAWEVFKEAQRIEPDNPSLAHLELVLLANQDRYDEVRTRAAFWARRLVKLGYAGEPVVALMEDVARDPEVLRAMLAEHGEDWDAEATPEDLDALESLIGNLPAPSCQYRLSPQDADAGPLQALPELAAVEQDWDYMYWGDAEERNPWSDARWMDWLGSHALAWQSFAVIEDVIGILGDSLFPEDADDRPDRLEDSLFDHAIALLRRVLADNRAEGLTLEWGWMENRPALRLLMQKIDLARYSDEELPLLEWLVLTLNPNDNGGQRERLVHAYCEAGRAADALAVCDRYPGDDLAGILYGRVLALYLLGRRSDAVAALAHAAKRLPKVLKTMTAARPKPPPLTPGMVTHGGDDEAWRYRIASLETWRKCEALDWLKQTAGRKP
;
A
#
# COMPACT_ATOMS: atom_id res chain seq x y z
N MET A 1 -12.88 -5.74 6.65
CA MET A 1 -12.02 -6.93 6.36
C MET A 1 -12.29 -7.62 4.98
N ILE A 2 -12.16 -6.90 3.86
CA ILE A 2 -12.06 -7.52 2.51
C ILE A 2 -10.70 -7.19 1.85
N ALA A 3 -9.99 -6.19 2.36
CA ALA A 3 -8.76 -5.64 1.76
C ALA A 3 -7.47 -6.47 1.96
N ASP A 4 -7.33 -7.26 3.03
CA ASP A 4 -6.05 -7.95 3.32
C ASP A 4 -5.87 -9.23 2.48
N ALA A 5 -6.96 -9.97 2.27
CA ALA A 5 -6.99 -11.13 1.37
C ALA A 5 -6.90 -10.72 -0.11
N SER A 6 -7.35 -9.51 -0.47
CA SER A 6 -7.14 -8.97 -1.81
C SER A 6 -5.71 -8.49 -1.98
N HIS A 7 -5.05 -7.94 -0.95
CA HIS A 7 -3.67 -7.45 -1.08
C HIS A 7 -2.63 -8.57 -1.28
N GLU A 8 -2.70 -9.67 -0.53
CA GLU A 8 -1.84 -10.85 -0.74
C GLU A 8 -2.14 -11.56 -2.07
N ALA A 9 -3.41 -11.69 -2.45
CA ALA A 9 -3.81 -12.23 -3.75
C ALA A 9 -3.35 -11.33 -4.91
N ASN A 10 -3.36 -10.01 -4.72
CA ASN A 10 -2.85 -9.04 -5.68
C ASN A 10 -1.33 -9.14 -5.79
N ALA A 11 -0.60 -9.35 -4.69
CA ALA A 11 0.86 -9.50 -4.70
C ALA A 11 1.32 -10.78 -5.44
N GLU A 12 0.66 -11.93 -5.21
CA GLU A 12 0.95 -13.16 -5.97
C GLU A 12 0.62 -12.99 -7.46
N LEU A 13 -0.50 -12.33 -7.77
CA LEU A 13 -0.90 -12.03 -9.14
C LEU A 13 0.14 -11.16 -9.85
N ASP A 14 0.63 -10.11 -9.17
CA ASP A 14 1.66 -9.21 -9.68
C ASP A 14 2.97 -9.93 -9.97
N SER A 15 3.40 -10.78 -9.03
CA SER A 15 4.58 -11.62 -9.15
C SER A 15 4.46 -12.61 -10.31
N LEU A 16 3.28 -13.25 -10.47
CA LEU A 16 2.96 -14.15 -11.57
C LEU A 16 3.00 -13.43 -12.93
N LEU A 17 2.37 -12.27 -13.05
CA LEU A 17 2.34 -11.49 -14.29
C LEU A 17 3.73 -11.00 -14.68
N ARG A 18 4.49 -10.48 -13.73
CA ARG A 18 5.89 -10.07 -13.92
C ARG A 18 6.77 -11.22 -14.40
N THR A 19 6.65 -12.39 -13.76
CA THR A 19 7.37 -13.62 -14.13
C THR A 19 6.97 -14.09 -15.53
N GLY A 20 5.67 -14.05 -15.84
CA GLY A 20 5.15 -14.39 -17.17
C GLY A 20 5.67 -13.47 -18.25
N VAL A 21 5.69 -12.15 -18.02
CA VAL A 21 6.25 -11.19 -18.97
C VAL A 21 7.74 -11.40 -19.17
N GLN A 22 8.52 -11.62 -18.11
CA GLN A 22 9.94 -11.94 -18.23
C GLN A 22 10.18 -13.21 -19.06
N ALA A 23 9.42 -14.28 -18.80
CA ALA A 23 9.50 -15.51 -19.58
C ALA A 23 9.10 -15.29 -21.05
N ALA A 24 8.07 -14.48 -21.31
CA ALA A 24 7.67 -14.11 -22.66
C ALA A 24 8.77 -13.34 -23.38
N LEU A 25 9.40 -12.35 -22.72
CA LEU A 25 10.46 -11.52 -23.32
C LEU A 25 11.78 -12.27 -23.52
N ALA A 26 12.06 -13.34 -22.77
CA ALA A 26 13.30 -14.11 -22.84
C ALA A 26 13.57 -14.77 -24.21
N GLY A 27 12.54 -15.02 -25.02
CA GLY A 27 12.71 -15.58 -26.37
C GLY A 27 11.41 -15.64 -27.17
N THR A 28 11.49 -16.02 -28.45
CA THR A 28 10.33 -16.11 -29.36
C THR A 28 9.72 -17.51 -29.46
N ASP A 29 10.33 -18.52 -28.85
CA ASP A 29 9.78 -19.88 -28.79
C ASP A 29 8.79 -19.99 -27.62
N PHE A 30 7.50 -20.08 -27.96
CA PHE A 30 6.43 -20.18 -26.97
C PHE A 30 6.59 -21.37 -26.02
N LYS A 31 7.03 -22.53 -26.52
CA LYS A 31 7.10 -23.75 -25.71
C LYS A 31 8.21 -23.61 -24.67
N GLN A 32 9.37 -23.10 -25.07
CA GLN A 32 10.48 -22.87 -24.14
C GLN A 32 10.11 -21.82 -23.08
N ALA A 33 9.46 -20.74 -23.49
CA ALA A 33 9.00 -19.69 -22.58
C ALA A 33 7.93 -20.21 -21.61
N PHE A 34 6.97 -21.00 -22.11
CA PHE A 34 5.93 -21.63 -21.30
C PHE A 34 6.49 -22.61 -20.27
N ASP A 35 7.43 -23.47 -20.67
CA ASP A 35 8.07 -24.43 -19.76
C ASP A 35 8.87 -23.70 -18.67
N SER A 36 9.48 -22.55 -18.99
CA SER A 36 10.20 -21.71 -18.01
C SER A 36 9.23 -21.05 -17.03
N PHE A 37 8.16 -20.42 -17.52
CA PHE A 37 7.11 -19.85 -16.68
C PHE A 37 6.51 -20.87 -15.71
N LEU A 38 6.19 -22.06 -16.22
CA LEU A 38 5.58 -23.12 -15.40
C LEU A 38 6.53 -23.63 -14.30
N ALA A 39 7.84 -23.64 -14.54
CA ALA A 39 8.84 -24.04 -13.55
C ALA A 39 8.96 -23.02 -12.41
N GLU A 40 8.79 -21.73 -12.70
CA GLU A 40 8.86 -20.64 -11.73
C GLU A 40 7.53 -20.40 -10.99
N LEU A 41 6.40 -20.86 -11.55
CA LEU A 41 5.06 -20.64 -11.00
C LEU A 41 4.91 -20.95 -9.49
N PRO A 42 5.43 -22.08 -8.95
CA PRO A 42 5.32 -22.37 -7.51
C PRO A 42 6.15 -21.45 -6.62
N GLN A 43 7.14 -20.76 -7.18
CA GLN A 43 7.98 -19.81 -6.44
C GLN A 43 7.38 -18.41 -6.45
N CYS A 44 6.82 -17.99 -7.59
CA CYS A 44 6.28 -16.63 -7.74
C CYS A 44 4.84 -16.49 -7.22
N ALA A 45 4.06 -17.57 -7.18
CA ALA A 45 2.69 -17.60 -6.67
C ALA A 45 2.40 -18.92 -5.91
N PRO A 46 3.02 -19.13 -4.74
CA PRO A 46 2.96 -20.39 -3.99
C PRO A 46 1.55 -20.82 -3.59
N ASP A 47 0.68 -19.90 -3.13
CA ASP A 47 -0.67 -20.23 -2.70
C ASP A 47 -1.58 -20.52 -3.89
N PHE A 48 -1.44 -19.75 -4.97
CA PHE A 48 -2.09 -20.06 -6.24
C PHE A 48 -1.69 -21.46 -6.76
N ALA A 49 -0.40 -21.78 -6.71
CA ALA A 49 0.12 -23.09 -7.12
C ALA A 49 -0.38 -24.22 -6.20
N ALA A 50 -0.43 -24.01 -4.88
CA ALA A 50 -0.95 -24.97 -3.92
C ALA A 50 -2.44 -25.27 -4.09
N ARG A 51 -3.22 -24.29 -4.56
CA ARG A 51 -4.66 -24.42 -4.88
C ARG A 51 -4.92 -25.16 -6.19
N MET A 52 -3.92 -25.41 -7.03
CA MET A 52 -4.11 -26.12 -8.30
C MET A 52 -4.48 -27.59 -8.10
N PRO A 53 -5.47 -28.11 -8.85
CA PRO A 53 -5.74 -29.55 -8.86
C PRO A 53 -4.50 -30.33 -9.35
N PRO A 54 -4.09 -31.41 -8.66
CA PRO A 54 -2.96 -32.23 -9.08
C PRO A 54 -3.10 -32.74 -10.51
N GLY A 55 -2.09 -32.52 -11.34
CA GLY A 55 -2.09 -32.89 -12.76
C GLY A 55 -2.78 -31.90 -13.70
N ALA A 56 -3.27 -30.76 -13.19
CA ALA A 56 -3.86 -29.67 -13.99
C ALA A 56 -2.87 -28.51 -14.26
N GLU A 57 -1.65 -28.56 -13.72
CA GLU A 57 -0.67 -27.46 -13.70
C GLU A 57 -0.38 -26.97 -15.13
N ARG A 58 -0.13 -27.90 -16.07
CA ARG A 58 0.14 -27.53 -17.47
C ARG A 58 -1.08 -26.92 -18.18
N SER A 59 -2.29 -27.31 -17.77
CA SER A 59 -3.51 -26.80 -18.41
C SER A 59 -3.90 -25.42 -17.90
N ILE A 60 -3.81 -25.20 -16.58
CA ILE A 60 -4.03 -23.89 -15.95
C ILE A 60 -2.91 -22.92 -16.35
N GLY A 61 -1.66 -23.36 -16.28
CA GLY A 61 -0.51 -22.57 -16.72
C GLY A 61 -0.63 -22.15 -18.19
N LEU A 62 -1.12 -23.02 -19.08
CA LEU A 62 -1.32 -22.65 -20.48
C LEU A 62 -2.38 -21.56 -20.62
N ALA A 63 -3.47 -21.63 -19.88
CA ALA A 63 -4.54 -20.61 -19.92
C ALA A 63 -4.00 -19.23 -19.51
N LEU A 64 -3.22 -19.17 -18.43
CA LEU A 64 -2.58 -17.94 -17.94
C LEU A 64 -1.52 -17.41 -18.92
N PHE A 65 -0.53 -18.25 -19.24
CA PHE A 65 0.65 -17.81 -19.98
C PHE A 65 0.31 -17.44 -21.42
N ARG A 66 -0.69 -18.08 -22.02
CA ARG A 66 -1.15 -17.72 -23.37
C ARG A 66 -1.72 -16.31 -23.43
N GLU A 67 -2.46 -15.88 -22.41
CA GLU A 67 -2.97 -14.50 -22.33
C GLU A 67 -1.83 -13.50 -22.14
N ILE A 68 -0.90 -13.79 -21.23
CA ILE A 68 0.31 -12.96 -21.04
C ILE A 68 1.08 -12.85 -22.35
N TRP A 69 1.39 -13.98 -22.99
CA TRP A 69 2.13 -14.05 -24.24
C TRP A 69 1.48 -13.25 -25.37
N ASN A 70 0.16 -13.41 -25.56
CA ASN A 70 -0.57 -12.75 -26.64
C ASN A 70 -0.69 -11.24 -26.43
N ASN A 71 -0.70 -10.79 -25.17
CA ASN A 71 -0.85 -9.38 -24.83
C ASN A 71 0.48 -8.65 -24.59
N THR A 72 1.61 -9.37 -24.42
CA THR A 72 2.95 -8.79 -24.21
C THR A 72 3.45 -8.04 -25.46
N PRO A 73 3.53 -6.69 -25.45
CA PRO A 73 4.26 -5.96 -26.47
C PRO A 73 5.76 -6.23 -26.33
N ARG A 74 6.45 -6.47 -27.44
CA ARG A 74 7.83 -6.96 -27.43
C ARG A 74 8.84 -5.92 -27.93
N PRO A 75 9.67 -5.32 -27.05
CA PRO A 75 10.67 -4.33 -27.47
C PRO A 75 11.65 -4.89 -28.53
N ASP A 76 12.04 -6.16 -28.42
CA ASP A 76 12.94 -6.86 -29.36
C ASP A 76 12.35 -7.03 -30.77
N LEU A 77 11.03 -6.94 -30.91
CA LEU A 77 10.31 -7.08 -32.18
C LEU A 77 9.62 -5.78 -32.63
N GLY A 78 10.11 -4.64 -32.15
CA GLY A 78 9.51 -3.34 -32.43
C GLY A 78 8.08 -3.29 -31.92
N TRP A 79 7.90 -3.64 -30.64
CA TRP A 79 6.66 -3.52 -29.85
C TRP A 79 5.43 -4.26 -30.39
N LYS A 80 5.64 -5.18 -31.34
CA LYS A 80 4.59 -6.08 -31.84
C LYS A 80 4.26 -7.15 -30.80
N ARG A 81 3.00 -7.57 -30.78
CA ARG A 81 2.52 -8.73 -30.01
C ARG A 81 2.65 -10.01 -30.84
N LEU A 82 3.07 -11.11 -30.22
CA LEU A 82 3.13 -12.42 -30.86
C LEU A 82 1.87 -13.22 -30.52
N THR A 83 0.82 -13.10 -31.32
CA THR A 83 -0.43 -13.84 -31.08
C THR A 83 -0.31 -15.28 -31.55
N LEU A 84 -0.57 -16.24 -30.66
CA LEU A 84 -0.63 -17.65 -31.05
C LEU A 84 -1.94 -17.97 -31.78
N PRO A 85 -1.90 -18.79 -32.85
CA PRO A 85 -3.12 -19.27 -33.48
C PRO A 85 -3.95 -20.09 -32.49
N LYS A 86 -5.27 -20.13 -32.71
CA LYS A 86 -6.17 -20.99 -31.93
C LYS A 86 -5.77 -22.45 -32.11
N PRO A 87 -5.56 -23.24 -31.04
CA PRO A 87 -5.12 -24.62 -31.19
C PRO A 87 -6.15 -25.48 -31.94
N GLU A 88 -5.70 -26.31 -32.87
CA GLU A 88 -6.60 -27.23 -33.56
C GLU A 88 -7.09 -28.34 -32.63
N ARG A 89 -8.39 -28.66 -32.71
CA ARG A 89 -9.09 -29.58 -31.81
C ARG A 89 -8.42 -30.95 -31.62
N ASN A 90 -7.82 -31.51 -32.67
CA ASN A 90 -7.20 -32.85 -32.63
C ASN A 90 -5.65 -32.83 -32.62
N ALA A 91 -5.03 -31.65 -32.69
CA ALA A 91 -3.57 -31.53 -32.65
C ALA A 91 -3.03 -31.84 -31.24
N PRO A 92 -1.72 -32.18 -31.11
CA PRO A 92 -1.05 -32.24 -29.81
C PRO A 92 -1.27 -30.94 -29.03
N CYS A 93 -1.57 -31.05 -27.74
CA CYS A 93 -1.87 -29.90 -26.91
C CYS A 93 -0.63 -29.01 -26.72
N PRO A 94 -0.74 -27.68 -26.92
CA PRO A 94 0.40 -26.76 -26.82
C PRO A 94 0.95 -26.64 -25.39
N CYS A 95 0.22 -27.10 -24.37
CA CYS A 95 0.78 -27.22 -23.03
C CYS A 95 1.86 -28.29 -22.93
N GLY A 96 2.09 -29.14 -23.94
CA GLY A 96 3.14 -30.17 -23.90
C GLY A 96 2.75 -31.49 -23.20
N SER A 97 1.47 -31.69 -22.84
CA SER A 97 0.99 -32.94 -22.20
C SER A 97 1.02 -34.19 -23.11
N GLY A 98 1.25 -34.01 -24.41
CA GLY A 98 1.17 -35.09 -25.41
C GLY A 98 -0.24 -35.57 -25.77
N ARG A 99 -1.29 -35.10 -25.07
CA ARG A 99 -2.70 -35.42 -25.35
C ARG A 99 -3.24 -34.56 -26.51
N LYS A 100 -4.36 -34.99 -27.12
CA LYS A 100 -5.09 -34.15 -28.10
C LYS A 100 -5.67 -32.93 -27.38
N TYR A 101 -5.63 -31.75 -28.01
CA TYR A 101 -6.10 -30.49 -27.42
C TYR A 101 -7.52 -30.58 -26.80
N LYS A 102 -8.47 -31.20 -27.52
CA LYS A 102 -9.85 -31.41 -27.04
C LYS A 102 -10.00 -32.26 -25.77
N GLN A 103 -8.97 -33.04 -25.44
CA GLN A 103 -8.92 -33.94 -24.28
C GLN A 103 -7.99 -33.40 -23.17
N CYS A 104 -7.46 -32.17 -23.33
CA CYS A 104 -6.53 -31.55 -22.40
C CYS A 104 -7.00 -30.16 -21.99
N CYS A 105 -6.58 -29.11 -22.71
CA CYS A 105 -6.82 -27.72 -22.31
C CYS A 105 -8.07 -27.08 -22.92
N ALA A 106 -8.69 -27.71 -23.93
CA ALA A 106 -9.92 -27.17 -24.53
C ALA A 106 -11.08 -26.91 -23.54
N PRO A 107 -11.28 -27.71 -22.46
CA PRO A 107 -12.31 -27.40 -21.45
C PRO A 107 -12.06 -26.12 -20.64
N LEU A 108 -10.83 -25.61 -20.60
CA LEU A 108 -10.46 -24.36 -19.93
C LEU A 108 -10.41 -23.17 -20.93
N GLU A 109 -10.67 -23.42 -22.21
CA GLU A 109 -10.64 -22.39 -23.24
C GLU A 109 -11.81 -21.42 -23.09
N GLY A 110 -11.53 -20.11 -23.05
CA GLY A 110 -12.52 -19.06 -22.85
C GLY A 110 -12.78 -18.71 -21.38
N SER A 111 -12.23 -19.48 -20.44
CA SER A 111 -12.17 -19.11 -19.03
C SER A 111 -10.90 -18.27 -18.79
N SER A 112 -10.96 -16.98 -19.14
CA SER A 112 -9.91 -16.05 -18.74
C SER A 112 -9.90 -15.94 -17.21
N PRO A 113 -8.77 -16.19 -16.54
CA PRO A 113 -8.63 -15.92 -15.11
C PRO A 113 -8.51 -14.43 -14.83
N PHE A 114 -8.29 -13.60 -15.85
CA PHE A 114 -8.20 -12.15 -15.75
C PHE A 114 -9.55 -11.47 -16.03
N PRO A 115 -9.85 -10.34 -15.38
CA PRO A 115 -11.08 -9.59 -15.58
C PRO A 115 -11.35 -9.29 -17.06
N SER A 116 -12.62 -9.35 -17.46
CA SER A 116 -13.05 -9.07 -18.85
C SER A 116 -12.91 -7.61 -19.28
N GLY A 117 -12.50 -6.70 -18.38
CA GLY A 117 -12.48 -5.24 -18.55
C GLY A 117 -11.11 -4.64 -18.84
N GLY A 118 -10.30 -5.23 -19.72
CA GLY A 118 -9.05 -4.59 -20.19
C GLY A 118 -7.76 -5.11 -19.55
N PHE A 119 -7.57 -6.42 -19.49
CA PHE A 119 -6.30 -7.04 -19.08
C PHE A 119 -5.12 -6.49 -19.90
N THR A 120 -4.18 -5.82 -19.23
CA THR A 120 -2.90 -5.40 -19.82
C THR A 120 -1.73 -5.96 -19.02
N VAL A 121 -0.63 -6.22 -19.74
CA VAL A 121 0.67 -6.55 -19.15
C VAL A 121 1.72 -5.49 -19.51
N LEU A 122 1.29 -4.35 -20.07
CA LEU A 122 2.17 -3.29 -20.54
C LEU A 122 2.97 -2.68 -19.38
N SER A 123 2.37 -2.55 -18.19
CA SER A 123 3.04 -2.07 -16.98
C SER A 123 4.32 -2.87 -16.71
N TYR A 124 4.25 -4.21 -16.68
CA TYR A 124 5.39 -5.08 -16.44
C TYR A 124 6.41 -5.08 -17.59
N VAL A 125 5.99 -4.85 -18.84
CA VAL A 125 6.94 -4.66 -19.96
C VAL A 125 7.70 -3.35 -19.78
N LEU A 126 7.02 -2.27 -19.43
CA LEU A 126 7.63 -0.96 -19.25
C LEU A 126 8.63 -0.92 -18.09
N GLU A 127 8.48 -1.78 -17.08
CA GLU A 127 9.47 -1.96 -16.00
C GLU A 127 10.80 -2.54 -16.49
N THR A 128 10.80 -3.25 -17.63
CA THR A 128 12.03 -3.74 -18.27
C THR A 128 12.73 -2.67 -19.11
N VAL A 129 12.09 -1.51 -19.31
CA VAL A 129 12.61 -0.38 -20.08
C VAL A 129 13.04 0.71 -19.10
N PRO A 130 14.28 1.22 -19.20
CA PRO A 130 14.72 2.34 -18.37
C PRO A 130 13.80 3.55 -18.56
N VAL A 131 13.40 4.21 -17.47
CA VAL A 131 12.50 5.38 -17.53
C VAL A 131 13.03 6.45 -18.48
N ALA A 132 14.36 6.68 -18.50
CA ALA A 132 15.00 7.65 -19.41
C ALA A 132 14.74 7.37 -20.91
N ASP A 133 14.39 6.14 -21.27
CA ASP A 133 14.12 5.73 -22.64
C ASP A 133 12.63 5.84 -23.03
N TYR A 134 11.71 6.21 -22.12
CA TYR A 134 10.27 6.29 -22.45
C TYR A 134 9.98 7.32 -23.56
N GLY A 135 10.79 8.37 -23.66
CA GLY A 135 10.71 9.34 -24.77
C GLY A 135 10.89 8.74 -26.16
N ASN A 136 11.49 7.55 -26.25
CA ASN A 136 11.76 6.84 -27.51
C ASN A 136 10.78 5.69 -27.79
N LEU A 137 9.74 5.53 -26.97
CA LEU A 137 8.75 4.47 -27.16
C LEU A 137 7.98 4.67 -28.48
N PRO A 138 7.63 3.59 -29.20
CA PRO A 138 6.89 3.71 -30.44
C PRO A 138 5.39 3.84 -30.15
N PHE A 139 4.95 4.99 -29.65
CA PHE A 139 3.53 5.24 -29.30
C PHE A 139 2.54 5.01 -30.45
N ARG A 140 2.99 4.98 -31.71
CA ARG A 140 2.15 4.57 -32.85
C ARG A 140 1.77 3.08 -32.87
N GLN A 141 2.49 2.26 -32.12
CA GLN A 141 2.31 0.80 -32.03
C GLN A 141 1.68 0.40 -30.69
N LEU A 142 1.63 1.33 -29.75
CA LEU A 142 0.96 1.18 -28.46
C LEU A 142 -0.46 1.74 -28.54
N ASP A 143 -1.36 1.22 -27.72
CA ASP A 143 -2.70 1.76 -27.59
C ASP A 143 -2.72 2.90 -26.56
N PRO A 144 -3.08 4.15 -26.93
CA PRO A 144 -3.07 5.28 -25.99
C PRO A 144 -3.92 5.05 -24.73
N GLU A 145 -5.04 4.33 -24.84
CA GLU A 145 -5.91 4.02 -23.70
C GLU A 145 -5.23 3.05 -22.72
N GLU A 146 -4.49 2.06 -23.25
CA GLU A 146 -3.70 1.13 -22.43
C GLU A 146 -2.54 1.85 -21.75
N VAL A 147 -1.85 2.77 -22.45
CA VAL A 147 -0.80 3.59 -21.84
C VAL A 147 -1.35 4.50 -20.75
N ALA A 148 -2.51 5.12 -20.98
CA ALA A 148 -3.20 5.97 -20.00
C ALA A 148 -3.56 5.16 -18.74
N HIS A 149 -4.13 3.97 -18.93
CA HIS A 149 -4.49 3.09 -17.82
C HIS A 149 -3.28 2.73 -16.96
N VAL A 150 -2.16 2.31 -17.58
CA VAL A 150 -0.92 2.02 -16.84
C VAL A 150 -0.41 3.23 -16.07
N ALA A 151 -0.48 4.43 -16.66
CA ALA A 151 -0.05 5.65 -15.98
C ALA A 151 -0.97 6.01 -14.80
N SER A 152 -2.28 5.78 -14.92
CA SER A 152 -3.24 5.98 -13.83
C SER A 152 -3.03 4.98 -12.68
N GLU A 153 -2.76 3.70 -12.99
CA GLU A 153 -2.38 2.71 -11.97
C GLU A 153 -1.11 3.12 -11.24
N TRP A 154 -0.08 3.55 -11.99
CA TRP A 154 1.14 4.07 -11.40
C TRP A 154 0.95 5.34 -10.58
N GLN A 155 0.00 6.21 -10.93
CA GLN A 155 -0.34 7.36 -10.11
C GLN A 155 -0.89 6.92 -8.75
N ALA A 156 -1.85 5.98 -8.75
CA ALA A 156 -2.43 5.41 -7.53
C ALA A 156 -1.37 4.69 -6.67
N ASP A 157 -0.39 4.03 -7.29
CA ASP A 157 0.74 3.40 -6.61
C ASP A 157 1.85 4.38 -6.15
N GLY A 158 1.65 5.70 -6.33
CA GLY A 158 2.64 6.73 -5.97
C GLY A 158 3.86 6.82 -6.91
N ARG A 159 3.86 6.12 -8.05
CA ARG A 159 4.90 6.17 -9.10
C ARG A 159 4.74 7.39 -10.02
N ILE A 160 4.64 8.58 -9.43
CA ILE A 160 4.33 9.85 -10.11
C ILE A 160 5.34 10.19 -11.22
N GLY A 161 6.64 10.07 -10.96
CA GLY A 161 7.70 10.41 -11.92
C GLY A 161 7.64 9.59 -13.22
N PRO A 162 7.68 8.23 -13.16
CA PRO A 162 7.53 7.38 -14.33
C PRO A 162 6.22 7.59 -15.09
N ALA A 163 5.08 7.75 -14.40
CA ALA A 163 3.79 8.01 -15.03
C ALA A 163 3.80 9.34 -15.80
N THR A 164 4.29 10.41 -15.16
CA THR A 164 4.42 11.74 -15.77
C THR A 164 5.28 11.69 -17.03
N PHE A 165 6.46 11.08 -16.96
CA PHE A 165 7.38 11.01 -18.10
C PHE A 165 6.81 10.19 -19.27
N LEU A 166 6.08 9.10 -18.97
CA LEU A 166 5.41 8.28 -19.97
C LEU A 166 4.32 9.06 -20.72
N LEU A 167 3.46 9.79 -19.99
CA LEU A 167 2.37 10.56 -20.59
C LEU A 167 2.86 11.84 -21.27
N GLU A 168 3.90 12.52 -20.75
CA GLU A 168 4.56 13.63 -21.43
C GLU A 168 5.09 13.19 -22.81
N ALA A 169 5.66 11.98 -22.90
CA ALA A 169 6.16 11.41 -24.13
C ALA A 169 5.04 10.99 -25.09
N LEU A 170 3.97 10.34 -24.59
CA LEU A 170 2.79 9.97 -25.38
C LEU A 170 2.12 11.22 -25.99
N LEU A 171 2.01 12.30 -25.21
CA LEU A 171 1.34 13.54 -25.59
C LEU A 171 2.32 14.61 -26.10
N ALA A 172 3.54 14.21 -26.50
CA ALA A 172 4.56 15.15 -26.99
C ALA A 172 4.10 15.92 -28.24
N PRO A 173 4.56 17.18 -28.44
CA PRO A 173 4.23 17.94 -29.64
C PRO A 173 4.64 17.18 -30.91
N GLY A 174 3.73 17.09 -31.88
CA GLY A 174 3.97 16.39 -33.16
C GLY A 174 3.48 14.95 -33.22
N ASN A 175 3.06 14.37 -32.09
CA ASN A 175 2.30 13.13 -32.10
C ASN A 175 0.89 13.37 -32.66
N LYS A 176 0.34 12.37 -33.36
CA LYS A 176 -1.02 12.43 -33.88
C LYS A 176 -1.97 12.04 -32.75
N LEU A 177 -2.77 13.01 -32.30
CA LEU A 177 -3.73 12.84 -31.23
C LEU A 177 -5.14 12.59 -31.81
N ASP A 178 -5.89 11.75 -31.14
CA ASP A 178 -7.30 11.43 -31.39
C ASP A 178 -8.01 11.19 -30.06
N ALA A 179 -9.33 11.03 -30.06
CA ALA A 179 -10.16 10.82 -28.88
C ALA A 179 -9.62 9.80 -27.84
N ARG A 180 -8.89 8.76 -28.25
CA ARG A 180 -8.31 7.75 -27.35
C ARG A 180 -7.25 8.31 -26.39
N HIS A 181 -6.76 9.52 -26.64
CA HIS A 181 -5.77 10.19 -25.80
C HIS A 181 -6.44 11.01 -24.67
N GLU A 182 -7.77 11.01 -24.57
CA GLU A 182 -8.51 11.80 -23.59
C GLU A 182 -8.11 11.41 -22.16
N HIS A 183 -8.15 10.10 -21.84
CA HIS A 183 -7.74 9.59 -20.53
C HIS A 183 -6.29 9.99 -20.21
N ALA A 184 -5.34 9.80 -21.15
CA ALA A 184 -3.95 10.21 -20.96
C ALA A 184 -3.79 11.72 -20.68
N PHE A 185 -4.58 12.56 -21.35
CA PHE A 185 -4.57 14.00 -21.14
C PHE A 185 -5.09 14.37 -19.75
N ASP A 186 -6.19 13.75 -19.32
CA ASP A 186 -6.77 13.94 -18.00
C ASP A 186 -5.81 13.50 -16.89
N THR A 187 -5.29 12.27 -16.96
CA THR A 187 -4.31 11.74 -15.99
C THR A 187 -3.07 12.62 -15.90
N LEU A 188 -2.54 13.14 -17.02
CA LEU A 188 -1.39 14.05 -16.97
C LEU A 188 -1.73 15.42 -16.34
N CYS A 189 -2.96 15.92 -16.52
CA CYS A 189 -3.40 17.13 -15.84
C CYS A 189 -3.47 16.95 -14.32
N ASP A 190 -3.88 15.76 -13.87
CA ASP A 190 -4.01 15.43 -12.46
C ASP A 190 -2.61 15.16 -11.85
N LEU A 191 -1.72 14.43 -12.54
CA LEU A 191 -0.31 14.27 -12.15
C LEU A 191 0.43 15.62 -11.98
N TYR A 192 0.19 16.59 -12.87
CA TYR A 192 0.77 17.92 -12.70
C TYR A 192 0.17 18.71 -11.54
N LEU A 193 -1.09 18.46 -11.18
CA LEU A 193 -1.69 19.06 -9.99
C LEU A 193 -1.02 18.50 -8.74
N ASP A 194 -0.90 17.17 -8.65
CA ASP A 194 -0.28 16.47 -7.52
C ASP A 194 1.19 16.88 -7.29
N ASP A 195 1.95 17.10 -8.37
CA ASP A 195 3.36 17.53 -8.32
C ASP A 195 3.53 19.06 -8.22
N GLY A 196 2.44 19.84 -8.09
CA GLY A 196 2.49 21.31 -7.98
C GLY A 196 2.98 22.03 -9.26
N ARG A 197 2.93 21.37 -10.42
CA ARG A 197 3.41 21.89 -11.72
C ARG A 197 2.33 22.69 -12.46
N ALA A 198 1.80 23.74 -11.83
CA ALA A 198 0.68 24.55 -12.34
C ALA A 198 0.93 25.14 -13.75
N ASP A 199 2.13 25.66 -14.01
CA ASP A 199 2.49 26.23 -15.32
C ASP A 199 2.48 25.18 -16.44
N ALA A 200 2.95 23.95 -16.14
CA ALA A 200 2.98 22.86 -17.10
C ALA A 200 1.56 22.35 -17.39
N ARG A 201 0.71 22.27 -16.36
CA ARG A 201 -0.71 21.95 -16.48
C ARG A 201 -1.45 22.94 -17.38
N LEU A 202 -1.27 24.25 -17.14
CA LEU A 202 -1.87 25.29 -17.97
C LEU A 202 -1.38 25.21 -19.42
N ALA A 203 -0.07 25.07 -19.64
CA ALA A 203 0.50 24.96 -20.98
C ALA A 203 -0.02 23.72 -21.75
N LEU A 204 -0.21 22.59 -21.06
CA LEU A 204 -0.80 21.38 -21.62
C LEU A 204 -2.25 21.63 -22.07
N VAL A 205 -3.08 22.20 -21.20
CA VAL A 205 -4.48 22.52 -21.48
C VAL A 205 -4.60 23.47 -22.66
N GLU A 206 -3.85 24.57 -22.68
CA GLU A 206 -3.87 25.55 -23.77
C GLU A 206 -3.46 24.97 -25.13
N ARG A 207 -2.53 24.00 -25.12
CA ARG A 207 -2.14 23.27 -26.32
C ARG A 207 -3.27 22.37 -26.81
N PHE A 208 -3.94 21.65 -25.89
CA PHE A 208 -5.02 20.74 -26.25
C PHE A 208 -6.28 21.48 -26.73
N MET A 209 -6.53 22.70 -26.26
CA MET A 209 -7.57 23.59 -26.80
C MET A 209 -7.38 23.94 -28.29
N ARG A 210 -6.18 23.70 -28.87
CA ARG A 210 -5.85 23.95 -30.28
C ARG A 210 -5.70 22.66 -31.11
N THR A 211 -5.97 21.50 -30.53
CA THR A 211 -5.92 20.21 -31.24
C THR A 211 -6.95 20.16 -32.36
N GLU A 212 -6.72 19.34 -33.38
CA GLU A 212 -7.69 19.14 -34.48
C GLU A 212 -8.87 18.25 -34.04
N ASP A 213 -8.60 17.26 -33.18
CA ASP A 213 -9.60 16.36 -32.65
C ASP A 213 -10.65 17.12 -31.83
N LYS A 214 -11.92 16.88 -32.15
CA LYS A 214 -13.03 17.64 -31.60
C LYS A 214 -13.27 17.31 -30.12
N GLN A 215 -13.14 16.05 -29.75
CA GLN A 215 -13.42 15.53 -28.41
C GLN A 215 -12.33 16.00 -27.45
N LEU A 216 -11.06 15.77 -27.80
CA LEU A 216 -9.93 16.26 -27.01
C LEU A 216 -9.96 17.78 -26.80
N ARG A 217 -10.32 18.51 -27.85
CA ARG A 217 -10.45 19.97 -27.76
C ARG A 217 -11.54 20.33 -26.77
N ALA A 218 -12.72 19.68 -26.84
CA ALA A 218 -13.80 19.92 -25.88
C ALA A 218 -13.39 19.61 -24.44
N THR A 219 -12.72 18.48 -24.19
CA THR A 219 -12.20 18.11 -22.85
C THR A 219 -11.20 19.14 -22.34
N ALA A 220 -10.32 19.68 -23.19
CA ALA A 220 -9.40 20.74 -22.81
C ALA A 220 -10.10 22.06 -22.45
N TRP A 221 -11.17 22.43 -23.17
CA TRP A 221 -12.01 23.57 -22.77
C TRP A 221 -12.69 23.32 -21.42
N GLN A 222 -13.16 22.09 -21.15
CA GLN A 222 -13.73 21.75 -19.84
C GLN A 222 -12.70 21.89 -18.71
N ARG A 223 -11.49 21.34 -18.87
CA ARG A 223 -10.38 21.50 -17.91
C ARG A 223 -9.95 22.96 -17.74
N ARG A 224 -10.02 23.78 -18.79
CA ARG A 224 -9.76 25.22 -18.66
C ARG A 224 -10.83 25.93 -17.83
N ALA A 225 -12.08 25.49 -17.90
CA ALA A 225 -13.17 26.08 -17.14
C ALA A 225 -13.02 25.78 -15.64
N THR A 226 -12.61 24.57 -15.27
CA THR A 226 -12.31 24.21 -13.87
C THR A 226 -11.15 25.05 -13.33
N LEU A 227 -10.05 25.18 -14.08
CA LEU A 227 -8.90 26.02 -13.67
C LEU A 227 -9.28 27.48 -13.37
N HIS A 228 -10.17 28.08 -14.19
CA HIS A 228 -10.68 29.42 -13.92
C HIS A 228 -11.61 29.47 -12.71
N ALA A 229 -12.43 28.43 -12.50
CA ALA A 229 -13.32 28.35 -11.35
C ALA A 229 -12.53 28.26 -10.04
N ASP A 230 -11.49 27.41 -9.99
CA ASP A 230 -10.61 27.22 -8.84
C ASP A 230 -9.85 28.50 -8.48
N SER A 231 -9.55 29.34 -9.49
CA SER A 231 -8.88 30.65 -9.32
C SER A 231 -9.87 31.79 -8.98
N GLY A 232 -11.16 31.51 -8.81
CA GLY A 232 -12.21 32.52 -8.57
C GLY A 232 -12.57 33.39 -9.78
N GLU A 233 -12.06 33.07 -10.97
CA GLU A 233 -12.29 33.80 -12.22
C GLU A 233 -13.60 33.35 -12.90
N HIS A 234 -14.71 33.40 -12.17
CA HIS A 234 -15.98 32.79 -12.57
C HIS A 234 -16.50 33.24 -13.95
N ALA A 235 -16.29 34.51 -14.32
CA ALA A 235 -16.72 35.03 -15.62
C ALA A 235 -15.99 34.32 -16.77
N LEU A 236 -14.68 34.12 -16.65
CA LEU A 236 -13.86 33.41 -17.62
C LEU A 236 -14.21 31.92 -17.64
N ALA A 237 -14.45 31.31 -16.47
CA ALA A 237 -14.91 29.93 -16.38
C ALA A 237 -16.18 29.68 -17.20
N TRP A 238 -17.17 30.58 -17.12
CA TRP A 238 -18.40 30.51 -17.91
C TRP A 238 -18.20 30.75 -19.41
N GLU A 239 -17.26 31.63 -19.81
CA GLU A 239 -16.94 31.84 -21.23
C GLU A 239 -16.34 30.58 -21.86
N VAL A 240 -15.38 29.97 -21.16
CA VAL A 240 -14.69 28.75 -21.57
C VAL A 240 -15.65 27.55 -21.57
N PHE A 241 -16.50 27.41 -20.55
CA PHE A 241 -17.56 26.39 -20.51
C PHE A 241 -18.51 26.49 -21.72
N LYS A 242 -18.94 27.70 -22.09
CA LYS A 242 -19.81 27.90 -23.26
C LYS A 242 -19.12 27.46 -24.56
N GLU A 243 -17.80 27.62 -24.65
CA GLU A 243 -17.06 27.14 -25.81
C GLU A 243 -16.97 25.61 -25.83
N ALA A 244 -16.71 24.95 -24.69
CA ALA A 244 -16.80 23.49 -24.58
C ALA A 244 -18.18 22.97 -25.02
N GLN A 245 -19.25 23.63 -24.56
CA GLN A 245 -20.63 23.30 -24.93
C GLN A 245 -20.94 23.54 -26.41
N ARG A 246 -20.34 24.54 -27.07
CA ARG A 246 -20.51 24.74 -28.52
C ARG A 246 -19.85 23.63 -29.33
N ILE A 247 -18.69 23.16 -28.87
CA ILE A 247 -17.96 22.09 -29.53
C ILE A 247 -18.75 20.79 -29.38
N GLU A 248 -19.06 20.36 -28.15
CA GLU A 248 -19.78 19.11 -27.90
C GLU A 248 -21.05 19.30 -27.04
N PRO A 249 -22.14 19.83 -27.61
CA PRO A 249 -23.35 20.17 -26.84
C PRO A 249 -24.08 18.99 -26.21
N ASP A 250 -23.76 17.77 -26.65
CA ASP A 250 -24.40 16.52 -26.21
C ASP A 250 -23.46 15.66 -25.36
N ASN A 251 -22.27 16.16 -24.99
CA ASN A 251 -21.34 15.45 -24.11
C ASN A 251 -21.88 15.45 -22.66
N PRO A 252 -22.04 14.28 -22.01
CA PRO A 252 -22.58 14.18 -20.66
C PRO A 252 -21.73 14.86 -19.58
N SER A 253 -20.41 14.99 -19.76
CA SER A 253 -19.53 15.61 -18.76
C SER A 253 -19.86 17.09 -18.52
N LEU A 254 -20.45 17.77 -19.52
CA LEU A 254 -20.91 19.15 -19.41
C LEU A 254 -22.03 19.33 -18.37
N ALA A 255 -22.84 18.30 -18.14
CA ALA A 255 -23.91 18.35 -17.16
C ALA A 255 -23.33 18.55 -15.76
N HIS A 256 -22.38 17.71 -15.36
CA HIS A 256 -21.71 17.81 -14.07
C HIS A 256 -20.93 19.13 -13.92
N LEU A 257 -20.11 19.48 -14.92
CA LEU A 257 -19.32 20.71 -14.90
C LEU A 257 -20.19 21.97 -14.75
N GLU A 258 -21.35 22.05 -15.40
CA GLU A 258 -22.25 23.21 -15.24
C GLU A 258 -22.75 23.36 -13.81
N LEU A 259 -23.05 22.24 -13.14
CA LEU A 259 -23.50 22.28 -11.75
C LEU A 259 -22.37 22.69 -10.81
N VAL A 260 -21.15 22.19 -11.00
CA VAL A 260 -19.98 22.60 -10.21
C VAL A 260 -19.71 24.09 -10.36
N LEU A 261 -19.76 24.63 -11.58
CA LEU A 261 -19.56 26.07 -11.81
C LEU A 261 -20.63 26.95 -11.12
N LEU A 262 -21.86 26.47 -11.01
CA LEU A 262 -22.94 27.15 -10.27
C LEU A 262 -22.76 27.01 -8.76
N ALA A 263 -22.38 25.82 -8.29
CA ALA A 263 -22.16 25.53 -6.87
C ALA A 263 -21.01 26.36 -6.29
N ASN A 264 -19.89 26.50 -7.02
CA ASN A 264 -18.76 27.37 -6.65
C ASN A 264 -19.11 28.88 -6.57
N GLN A 265 -20.35 29.25 -6.89
CA GLN A 265 -20.89 30.61 -6.78
C GLN A 265 -22.10 30.67 -5.84
N ASP A 266 -22.32 29.62 -5.03
CA ASP A 266 -23.46 29.45 -4.11
C ASP A 266 -24.84 29.51 -4.79
N ARG A 267 -24.93 29.24 -6.10
CA ARG A 267 -26.17 29.34 -6.89
C ARG A 267 -26.97 28.04 -6.90
N TYR A 268 -27.26 27.50 -5.71
CA TYR A 268 -27.89 26.18 -5.56
C TYR A 268 -29.33 26.07 -6.08
N ASP A 269 -30.08 27.18 -6.13
CA ASP A 269 -31.40 27.22 -6.78
C ASP A 269 -31.30 26.96 -8.30
N GLU A 270 -30.24 27.47 -8.92
CA GLU A 270 -29.96 27.23 -10.33
C GLU A 270 -29.39 25.83 -10.55
N VAL A 271 -28.51 25.34 -9.66
CA VAL A 271 -28.03 23.95 -9.67
C VAL A 271 -29.20 22.98 -9.76
N ARG A 272 -30.20 23.11 -8.86
CA ARG A 272 -31.40 22.28 -8.84
C ARG A 272 -32.11 22.26 -10.20
N THR A 273 -32.31 23.45 -10.75
CA THR A 273 -33.05 23.64 -12.01
C THR A 273 -32.28 23.07 -13.20
N ARG A 274 -30.95 23.24 -13.24
CA ARG A 274 -30.08 22.72 -14.29
C ARG A 274 -29.91 21.21 -14.20
N ALA A 275 -29.81 20.65 -13.00
CA ALA A 275 -29.77 19.20 -12.78
C ALA A 275 -31.04 18.52 -13.34
N ALA A 276 -32.22 19.06 -13.03
CA ALA A 276 -33.49 18.55 -13.57
C ALA A 276 -33.58 18.65 -15.10
N PHE A 277 -33.00 19.70 -15.69
CA PHE A 277 -32.91 19.84 -17.15
C PHE A 277 -31.98 18.77 -17.75
N TRP A 278 -30.79 18.60 -17.17
CA TRP A 278 -29.78 17.66 -17.68
C TRP A 278 -30.22 16.21 -17.53
N ALA A 279 -30.81 15.81 -16.40
CA ALA A 279 -31.40 14.47 -16.23
C ALA A 279 -32.33 14.10 -17.40
N ARG A 280 -33.28 14.99 -17.72
CA ARG A 280 -34.22 14.79 -18.85
C ARG A 280 -33.54 14.80 -20.21
N ARG A 281 -32.49 15.62 -20.38
CA ARG A 281 -31.76 15.73 -21.65
C ARG A 281 -30.89 14.50 -21.89
N LEU A 282 -30.16 14.02 -20.89
CA LEU A 282 -29.28 12.86 -20.97
C LEU A 282 -30.06 11.58 -21.24
N VAL A 283 -31.22 11.38 -20.61
CA VAL A 283 -32.12 10.26 -20.93
C VAL A 283 -32.54 10.28 -22.41
N LYS A 284 -32.86 11.45 -22.98
CA LYS A 284 -33.21 11.58 -24.41
C LYS A 284 -32.03 11.31 -25.35
N LEU A 285 -30.80 11.57 -24.89
CA LEU A 285 -29.57 11.30 -25.62
C LEU A 285 -29.13 9.83 -25.51
N GLY A 286 -29.83 9.01 -24.72
CA GLY A 286 -29.58 7.57 -24.61
C GLY A 286 -28.81 7.14 -23.37
N TYR A 287 -28.47 8.05 -22.45
CA TYR A 287 -27.73 7.75 -21.21
C TYR A 287 -28.65 7.26 -20.08
N ALA A 288 -29.80 6.67 -20.40
CA ALA A 288 -30.75 6.23 -19.38
C ALA A 288 -30.15 5.10 -18.53
N GLY A 289 -30.10 5.29 -17.21
CA GLY A 289 -29.51 4.33 -16.27
C GLY A 289 -28.00 4.50 -16.03
N GLU A 290 -27.36 5.46 -16.70
CA GLU A 290 -25.95 5.79 -16.45
C GLU A 290 -25.78 6.55 -15.12
N PRO A 291 -24.64 6.38 -14.41
CA PRO A 291 -24.40 7.04 -13.11
C PRO A 291 -24.57 8.57 -13.15
N VAL A 292 -24.14 9.21 -14.24
CA VAL A 292 -24.30 10.66 -14.42
C VAL A 292 -25.76 11.10 -14.40
N VAL A 293 -26.69 10.27 -14.90
CA VAL A 293 -28.13 10.59 -14.88
C VAL A 293 -28.69 10.45 -13.47
N ALA A 294 -28.30 9.40 -12.75
CA ALA A 294 -28.68 9.22 -11.34
C ALA A 294 -28.23 10.43 -10.50
N LEU A 295 -26.98 10.85 -10.65
CA LEU A 295 -26.45 12.05 -9.99
C LEU A 295 -27.28 13.31 -10.32
N MET A 296 -27.62 13.54 -11.59
CA MET A 296 -28.45 14.70 -11.97
C MET A 296 -29.86 14.63 -11.36
N GLU A 297 -30.45 13.44 -11.23
CA GLU A 297 -31.77 13.24 -10.61
C GLU A 297 -31.72 13.46 -9.09
N ASP A 298 -30.65 13.01 -8.44
CA ASP A 298 -30.44 13.18 -7.00
C ASP A 298 -30.20 14.65 -6.66
N VAL A 299 -29.32 15.34 -7.39
CA VAL A 299 -29.06 16.78 -7.20
C VAL A 299 -30.31 17.63 -7.50
N ALA A 300 -31.15 17.22 -8.46
CA ALA A 300 -32.42 17.89 -8.71
C ALA A 300 -33.41 17.74 -7.54
N ARG A 301 -33.38 16.60 -6.85
CA ARG A 301 -34.19 16.32 -5.65
C ARG A 301 -33.64 17.06 -4.44
N ASP A 302 -32.33 17.02 -4.26
CA ASP A 302 -31.62 17.64 -3.16
C ASP A 302 -30.22 18.16 -3.57
N PRO A 303 -30.05 19.48 -3.77
CA PRO A 303 -28.76 20.08 -4.09
C PRO A 303 -27.70 19.92 -3.01
N GLU A 304 -28.08 19.56 -1.78
CA GLU A 304 -27.11 19.24 -0.72
C GLU A 304 -26.24 18.05 -1.10
N VAL A 305 -26.74 17.12 -1.95
CA VAL A 305 -25.92 16.02 -2.49
C VAL A 305 -24.69 16.57 -3.20
N LEU A 306 -24.85 17.58 -4.06
CA LEU A 306 -23.70 18.19 -4.74
C LEU A 306 -22.84 19.00 -3.77
N ARG A 307 -23.43 19.67 -2.78
CA ARG A 307 -22.67 20.42 -1.77
C ARG A 307 -21.78 19.49 -0.95
N ALA A 308 -22.33 18.37 -0.49
CA ALA A 308 -21.60 17.34 0.25
C ALA A 308 -20.47 16.75 -0.61
N MET A 309 -20.75 16.38 -1.86
CA MET A 309 -19.72 15.86 -2.77
C MET A 309 -18.58 16.86 -3.04
N LEU A 310 -18.88 18.16 -3.12
CA LEU A 310 -17.85 19.19 -3.31
C LEU A 310 -17.09 19.50 -2.01
N ALA A 311 -17.71 19.32 -0.85
CA ALA A 311 -17.06 19.46 0.46
C ALA A 311 -16.12 18.25 0.76
N GLU A 312 -16.53 17.04 0.37
CA GLU A 312 -15.73 15.80 0.51
C GLU A 312 -14.41 15.84 -0.27
N HIS A 313 -14.30 16.63 -1.34
CA HIS A 313 -13.06 16.80 -2.13
C HIS A 313 -12.23 18.03 -1.73
N GLY A 314 -12.66 18.81 -0.73
CA GLY A 314 -12.06 20.11 -0.42
C GLY A 314 -11.66 20.34 1.04
N GLU A 315 -12.27 19.69 2.03
CA GLU A 315 -12.12 20.16 3.42
C GLU A 315 -12.03 19.08 4.52
N ASP A 316 -12.32 17.79 4.27
CA ASP A 316 -12.44 16.81 5.38
C ASP A 316 -11.14 16.06 5.74
N TRP A 317 -10.11 16.05 4.89
CA TRP A 317 -8.81 15.43 5.25
C TRP A 317 -8.02 16.24 6.29
N ASP A 318 -8.32 17.54 6.45
CA ASP A 318 -7.61 18.47 7.35
C ASP A 318 -8.42 18.80 8.62
N ALA A 319 -9.56 18.12 8.89
CA ALA A 319 -10.28 18.35 10.14
C ALA A 319 -9.43 17.91 11.34
N GLU A 320 -8.93 18.89 12.09
CA GLU A 320 -8.20 18.71 13.34
C GLU A 320 -9.16 18.32 14.48
N ALA A 321 -8.66 17.55 15.44
CA ALA A 321 -9.38 17.36 16.70
C ALA A 321 -9.60 18.72 17.38
N THR A 322 -10.82 19.04 17.79
CA THR A 322 -11.04 20.27 18.57
C THR A 322 -10.51 20.10 20.00
N PRO A 323 -10.20 21.21 20.72
CA PRO A 323 -9.87 21.13 22.14
C PRO A 323 -10.94 20.41 22.97
N GLU A 324 -12.22 20.59 22.63
CA GLU A 324 -13.34 19.88 23.26
C GLU A 324 -13.32 18.37 23.00
N ASP A 325 -12.92 17.94 21.79
CA ASP A 325 -12.77 16.52 21.46
C ASP A 325 -11.62 15.89 22.28
N LEU A 326 -10.50 16.61 22.43
CA LEU A 326 -9.40 16.19 23.29
C LEU A 326 -9.82 16.10 24.77
N ASP A 327 -10.59 17.06 25.28
CA ASP A 327 -11.13 17.02 26.64
C ASP A 327 -12.07 15.82 26.85
N ALA A 328 -12.92 15.52 25.85
CA ALA A 328 -13.81 14.36 25.88
C ALA A 328 -13.01 13.05 25.89
N LEU A 329 -11.98 12.93 25.06
CA LEU A 329 -11.14 11.75 24.98
C LEU A 329 -10.30 11.56 26.25
N GLU A 330 -9.75 12.63 26.83
CA GLU A 330 -9.09 12.59 28.14
C GLU A 330 -10.04 12.12 29.24
N SER A 331 -11.30 12.55 29.21
CA SER A 331 -12.31 12.07 30.15
C SER A 331 -12.62 10.58 29.95
N LEU A 332 -12.72 10.10 28.71
CA LEU A 332 -12.96 8.68 28.42
C LEU A 332 -11.78 7.80 28.90
N ILE A 333 -10.56 8.16 28.50
CA ILE A 333 -9.34 7.42 28.82
C ILE A 333 -9.00 7.51 30.30
N GLY A 334 -9.25 8.66 30.94
CA GLY A 334 -9.10 8.82 32.39
C GLY A 334 -10.06 7.97 33.22
N ASN A 335 -11.13 7.44 32.60
CA ASN A 335 -12.14 6.59 33.23
C ASN A 335 -12.15 5.15 32.68
N LEU A 336 -11.03 4.67 32.13
CA LEU A 336 -10.93 3.30 31.63
C LEU A 336 -11.36 2.26 32.69
N PRO A 337 -12.17 1.26 32.31
CA PRO A 337 -12.51 0.16 33.20
C PRO A 337 -11.26 -0.67 33.52
N ALA A 338 -11.19 -1.25 34.73
CA ALA A 338 -10.10 -2.15 35.08
C ALA A 338 -10.01 -3.33 34.07
N PRO A 339 -8.79 -3.74 33.65
CA PRO A 339 -8.63 -4.87 32.73
C PRO A 339 -9.30 -6.15 33.24
N SER A 340 -10.12 -6.75 32.40
CA SER A 340 -10.90 -7.95 32.69
C SER A 340 -10.81 -8.95 31.54
N CYS A 341 -10.78 -10.24 31.84
CA CYS A 341 -10.62 -11.26 30.80
C CYS A 341 -11.92 -11.44 30.00
N GLN A 342 -11.94 -10.89 28.79
CA GLN A 342 -13.06 -11.00 27.83
C GLN A 342 -12.72 -11.87 26.62
N TYR A 343 -11.64 -12.64 26.72
CA TYR A 343 -11.15 -13.56 25.70
C TYR A 343 -11.01 -14.97 26.27
N ARG A 344 -11.21 -15.96 25.41
CA ARG A 344 -10.89 -17.36 25.67
C ARG A 344 -9.71 -17.76 24.81
N LEU A 345 -8.73 -18.40 25.44
CA LEU A 345 -7.64 -19.10 24.78
C LEU A 345 -7.88 -20.61 24.88
N SER A 346 -7.28 -21.38 23.97
CA SER A 346 -7.34 -22.85 24.00
C SER A 346 -5.94 -23.43 24.00
N PRO A 347 -5.20 -23.32 25.12
CA PRO A 347 -3.80 -23.74 25.19
C PRO A 347 -3.59 -25.20 24.79
N GLN A 348 -2.66 -25.43 23.87
CA GLN A 348 -2.22 -26.76 23.43
C GLN A 348 -0.70 -26.77 23.27
N ASP A 349 -0.05 -27.79 23.85
CA ASP A 349 1.41 -27.91 23.89
C ASP A 349 2.10 -26.64 24.42
N ALA A 350 2.82 -25.92 23.56
CA ALA A 350 3.54 -24.69 23.89
C ALA A 350 2.84 -23.41 23.40
N ASP A 351 1.63 -23.52 22.85
CA ASP A 351 0.88 -22.42 22.22
C ASP A 351 -0.44 -22.12 22.96
N ALA A 352 -0.79 -20.84 23.06
CA ALA A 352 -1.99 -20.36 23.74
C ALA A 352 -3.26 -20.49 22.86
N GLY A 353 -3.11 -20.60 21.55
CA GLY A 353 -4.17 -20.52 20.56
C GLY A 353 -4.61 -19.07 20.25
N PRO A 354 -5.71 -18.90 19.50
CA PRO A 354 -6.25 -17.58 19.18
C PRO A 354 -6.95 -16.93 20.37
N LEU A 355 -6.77 -15.61 20.53
CA LEU A 355 -7.53 -14.73 21.43
C LEU A 355 -9.01 -14.65 20.97
N GLN A 356 -9.80 -15.67 21.27
CA GLN A 356 -11.22 -15.70 20.87
C GLN A 356 -12.05 -14.82 21.80
N ALA A 357 -12.60 -13.72 21.28
CA ALA A 357 -13.51 -12.86 22.04
C ALA A 357 -14.71 -13.66 22.58
N LEU A 358 -15.09 -13.41 23.84
CA LEU A 358 -16.33 -13.96 24.39
C LEU A 358 -17.54 -13.34 23.67
N PRO A 359 -18.72 -14.02 23.66
CA PRO A 359 -19.84 -13.60 22.82
C PRO A 359 -20.29 -12.15 22.98
N GLU A 360 -20.22 -11.59 24.21
CA GLU A 360 -20.58 -10.19 24.47
C GLU A 360 -19.53 -9.23 23.89
N LEU A 361 -18.24 -9.53 24.02
CA LEU A 361 -17.17 -8.72 23.42
C LEU A 361 -17.20 -8.81 21.90
N ALA A 362 -17.40 -10.02 21.34
CA ALA A 362 -17.49 -10.22 19.90
C ALA A 362 -18.66 -9.43 19.28
N ALA A 363 -19.78 -9.30 19.99
CA ALA A 363 -20.89 -8.44 19.56
C ALA A 363 -20.49 -6.96 19.56
N VAL A 364 -19.76 -6.50 20.59
CA VAL A 364 -19.24 -5.13 20.67
C VAL A 364 -18.22 -4.85 19.56
N GLU A 365 -17.33 -5.80 19.25
CA GLU A 365 -16.38 -5.69 18.13
C GLU A 365 -17.09 -5.61 16.78
N GLN A 366 -18.15 -6.39 16.59
CA GLN A 366 -18.97 -6.32 15.37
C GLN A 366 -19.73 -4.99 15.25
N ASP A 367 -20.29 -4.49 16.36
CA ASP A 367 -20.98 -3.20 16.40
C ASP A 367 -20.00 -2.05 16.13
N TRP A 368 -18.77 -2.12 16.65
CA TRP A 368 -17.68 -1.19 16.34
C TRP A 368 -17.29 -1.24 14.86
N ASP A 369 -17.08 -2.43 14.30
CA ASP A 369 -16.73 -2.60 12.87
C ASP A 369 -17.80 -2.00 11.96
N TYR A 370 -19.08 -2.18 12.29
CA TYR A 370 -20.17 -1.54 11.54
C TYR A 370 -20.20 -0.02 11.72
N MET A 371 -19.97 0.48 12.94
CA MET A 371 -19.99 1.91 13.23
C MET A 371 -18.83 2.66 12.57
N TYR A 372 -17.63 2.07 12.63
CA TYR A 372 -16.38 2.70 12.21
C TYR A 372 -15.99 2.36 10.76
N TRP A 373 -16.17 1.10 10.33
CA TRP A 373 -15.78 0.63 8.98
C TRP A 373 -16.97 0.41 8.01
N GLY A 374 -18.22 0.66 8.44
CA GLY A 374 -19.42 0.20 7.73
C GLY A 374 -19.77 0.91 6.42
N ASP A 375 -19.48 2.21 6.27
CA ASP A 375 -19.99 3.02 5.13
C ASP A 375 -18.97 3.97 4.46
N ALA A 376 -17.67 3.95 4.80
CA ALA A 376 -16.68 4.78 4.09
C ALA A 376 -15.26 4.20 4.14
N GLU A 377 -14.71 3.88 2.96
CA GLU A 377 -13.30 4.16 2.71
C GLU A 377 -13.18 5.70 2.72
N GLU A 378 -12.25 6.25 3.52
CA GLU A 378 -11.91 7.70 3.57
C GLU A 378 -12.83 8.63 4.37
N ARG A 379 -13.12 8.33 5.64
CA ARG A 379 -13.75 9.30 6.57
C ARG A 379 -12.78 9.75 7.66
N ASN A 380 -12.60 11.05 7.82
CA ASN A 380 -11.82 11.61 8.93
C ASN A 380 -12.55 11.35 10.27
N PRO A 381 -11.89 10.74 11.28
CA PRO A 381 -12.52 10.41 12.56
C PRO A 381 -13.01 11.63 13.34
N TRP A 382 -12.49 12.83 13.07
CA TRP A 382 -12.88 14.08 13.74
C TRP A 382 -14.03 14.81 13.04
N SER A 383 -14.34 14.50 11.78
CA SER A 383 -15.54 15.05 11.12
C SER A 383 -16.83 14.39 11.62
N ASP A 384 -16.72 13.22 12.26
CA ASP A 384 -17.84 12.50 12.87
C ASP A 384 -17.48 11.91 14.24
N ALA A 385 -17.50 12.74 15.27
CA ALA A 385 -17.19 12.40 16.66
C ALA A 385 -18.16 11.39 17.34
N ARG A 386 -19.14 10.80 16.62
CA ARG A 386 -20.09 9.83 17.19
C ARG A 386 -19.43 8.58 17.78
N TRP A 387 -18.22 8.25 17.32
CA TRP A 387 -17.44 7.13 17.87
C TRP A 387 -17.06 7.36 19.35
N MET A 388 -16.81 8.61 19.77
CA MET A 388 -16.50 8.92 21.18
C MET A 388 -17.72 8.72 22.08
N ASP A 389 -18.90 9.18 21.64
CA ASP A 389 -20.17 8.94 22.34
C ASP A 389 -20.48 7.44 22.44
N TRP A 390 -20.18 6.70 21.36
CA TRP A 390 -20.32 5.25 21.34
C TRP A 390 -19.37 4.59 22.36
N LEU A 391 -18.09 4.95 22.39
CA LEU A 391 -17.14 4.42 23.38
C LEU A 391 -17.55 4.75 24.82
N GLY A 392 -18.08 5.95 25.06
CA GLY A 392 -18.62 6.36 26.36
C GLY A 392 -19.81 5.53 26.82
N SER A 393 -20.58 4.96 25.90
CA SER A 393 -21.73 4.09 26.20
C SER A 393 -21.39 2.59 26.22
N HIS A 394 -20.23 2.19 25.73
CA HIS A 394 -19.81 0.79 25.58
C HIS A 394 -18.53 0.49 26.37
N ALA A 395 -18.62 0.44 27.71
CA ALA A 395 -17.45 0.17 28.57
C ALA A 395 -16.72 -1.16 28.23
N LEU A 396 -17.42 -2.15 27.66
CA LEU A 396 -16.82 -3.42 27.23
C LEU A 396 -15.89 -3.26 26.03
N ALA A 397 -16.04 -2.20 25.22
CA ALA A 397 -15.19 -1.92 24.06
C ALA A 397 -13.73 -1.70 24.47
N TRP A 398 -13.50 -1.09 25.64
CA TRP A 398 -12.17 -0.93 26.24
C TRP A 398 -11.54 -2.25 26.71
N GLN A 399 -12.21 -3.39 26.54
CA GLN A 399 -11.63 -4.72 26.76
C GLN A 399 -11.31 -5.42 25.44
N SER A 400 -11.44 -4.74 24.29
CA SER A 400 -11.06 -5.26 22.97
C SER A 400 -9.72 -4.71 22.52
N PHE A 401 -8.81 -5.59 22.13
CA PHE A 401 -7.54 -5.17 21.53
C PHE A 401 -7.74 -4.49 20.17
N ALA A 402 -8.73 -4.93 19.37
CA ALA A 402 -9.00 -4.34 18.06
C ALA A 402 -9.50 -2.89 18.20
N VAL A 403 -10.45 -2.65 19.12
CA VAL A 403 -10.97 -1.29 19.37
C VAL A 403 -9.88 -0.37 19.92
N ILE A 404 -9.08 -0.84 20.88
CA ILE A 404 -7.97 -0.02 21.44
C ILE A 404 -6.96 0.32 20.34
N GLU A 405 -6.62 -0.63 19.47
CA GLU A 405 -5.72 -0.41 18.36
C GLU A 405 -6.26 0.61 17.35
N ASP A 406 -7.55 0.54 17.01
CA ASP A 406 -8.18 1.52 16.12
C ASP A 406 -8.14 2.94 16.73
N VAL A 407 -8.41 3.08 18.04
CA VAL A 407 -8.35 4.38 18.74
C VAL A 407 -6.92 4.94 18.78
N ILE A 408 -5.92 4.08 18.97
CA ILE A 408 -4.51 4.50 18.88
C ILE A 408 -4.15 4.89 17.44
N GLY A 409 -4.65 4.16 16.44
CA GLY A 409 -4.51 4.54 15.03
C GLY A 409 -5.08 5.92 14.74
N ILE A 410 -6.28 6.21 15.27
CA ILE A 410 -6.88 7.55 15.21
C ILE A 410 -5.91 8.58 15.79
N LEU A 411 -5.42 8.38 17.02
CA LEU A 411 -4.50 9.34 17.65
C LEU A 411 -3.23 9.56 16.81
N GLY A 412 -2.61 8.50 16.30
CA GLY A 412 -1.36 8.57 15.54
C GLY A 412 -1.49 9.19 14.15
N ASP A 413 -2.63 9.04 13.48
CA ASP A 413 -2.87 9.53 12.12
C ASP A 413 -3.49 10.95 12.09
N SER A 414 -3.77 11.54 13.26
CA SER A 414 -4.52 12.80 13.38
C SER A 414 -3.65 14.05 13.45
N LEU A 415 -4.20 15.17 12.97
CA LEU A 415 -3.68 16.50 13.23
C LEU A 415 -4.32 17.07 14.51
N PHE A 416 -3.48 17.59 15.40
CA PHE A 416 -3.91 18.22 16.65
C PHE A 416 -3.57 19.72 16.65
N PRO A 417 -4.37 20.55 17.36
CA PRO A 417 -4.08 21.97 17.54
C PRO A 417 -2.70 22.22 18.15
N GLU A 418 -2.07 23.36 17.83
CA GLU A 418 -0.73 23.73 18.35
C GLU A 418 -0.64 23.76 19.89
N ASP A 419 -1.76 23.93 20.59
CA ASP A 419 -1.86 23.94 22.06
C ASP A 419 -2.23 22.59 22.68
N ALA A 420 -2.29 21.51 21.88
CA ALA A 420 -2.48 20.16 22.37
C ALA A 420 -1.28 19.62 23.16
N ASP A 421 -0.11 20.27 23.09
CA ASP A 421 1.12 19.93 23.80
C ASP A 421 1.43 18.41 23.73
N ASP A 422 1.70 17.77 24.87
CA ASP A 422 1.99 16.33 25.02
C ASP A 422 0.74 15.50 25.36
N ARG A 423 -0.46 16.08 25.22
CA ARG A 423 -1.72 15.40 25.60
C ARG A 423 -1.97 14.14 24.78
N PRO A 424 -1.86 14.13 23.43
CA PRO A 424 -2.06 12.92 22.64
C PRO A 424 -1.10 11.80 23.05
N ASP A 425 0.20 12.12 23.21
CA ASP A 425 1.22 11.17 23.65
C ASP A 425 0.85 10.53 25.01
N ARG A 426 0.34 11.32 25.96
CA ARG A 426 -0.10 10.82 27.28
C ARG A 426 -1.34 9.92 27.20
N LEU A 427 -2.24 10.20 26.26
CA LEU A 427 -3.43 9.39 26.01
C LEU A 427 -3.05 8.05 25.39
N GLU A 428 -2.19 8.07 24.36
CA GLU A 428 -1.63 6.86 23.76
C GLU A 428 -0.94 5.98 24.80
N ASP A 429 -0.05 6.56 25.63
CA ASP A 429 0.68 5.81 26.66
C ASP A 429 -0.27 5.13 27.66
N SER A 430 -1.35 5.83 28.05
CA SER A 430 -2.40 5.28 28.93
C SER A 430 -3.15 4.11 28.28
N LEU A 431 -3.47 4.20 26.99
CA LEU A 431 -4.13 3.14 26.23
C LEU A 431 -3.22 1.93 26.05
N PHE A 432 -1.93 2.15 25.75
CA PHE A 432 -0.96 1.06 25.68
C PHE A 432 -0.79 0.36 27.03
N ASP A 433 -0.66 1.10 28.13
CA ASP A 433 -0.56 0.52 29.47
C ASP A 433 -1.77 -0.35 29.80
N HIS A 434 -2.97 0.13 29.45
CA HIS A 434 -4.21 -0.61 29.61
C HIS A 434 -4.22 -1.88 28.75
N ALA A 435 -3.81 -1.80 27.48
CA ALA A 435 -3.70 -2.97 26.59
C ALA A 435 -2.69 -4.01 27.10
N ILE A 436 -1.53 -3.59 27.59
CA ILE A 436 -0.52 -4.50 28.16
C ILE A 436 -1.06 -5.17 29.43
N ALA A 437 -1.70 -4.41 30.31
CA ALA A 437 -2.32 -4.95 31.51
C ALA A 437 -3.46 -5.94 31.17
N LEU A 438 -4.26 -5.64 30.15
CA LEU A 438 -5.30 -6.51 29.62
C LEU A 438 -4.73 -7.81 29.05
N LEU A 439 -3.69 -7.76 28.22
CA LEU A 439 -3.05 -8.95 27.67
C LEU A 439 -2.48 -9.85 28.77
N ARG A 440 -1.79 -9.26 29.76
CA ARG A 440 -1.31 -10.01 30.93
C ARG A 440 -2.46 -10.67 31.68
N ARG A 441 -3.58 -9.96 31.86
CA ARG A 441 -4.76 -10.48 32.55
C ARG A 441 -5.41 -11.64 31.79
N VAL A 442 -5.57 -11.49 30.47
CA VAL A 442 -6.16 -12.52 29.60
C VAL A 442 -5.32 -13.79 29.62
N LEU A 443 -4.00 -13.68 29.50
CA LEU A 443 -3.10 -14.83 29.60
C LEU A 443 -3.22 -15.51 30.97
N ALA A 444 -3.24 -14.73 32.05
CA ALA A 444 -3.35 -15.27 33.40
C ALA A 444 -4.66 -16.02 33.67
N ASP A 445 -5.79 -15.42 33.31
CA ASP A 445 -7.11 -16.03 33.54
C ASP A 445 -7.31 -17.29 32.67
N ASN A 446 -6.63 -17.38 31.52
CA ASN A 446 -6.62 -18.57 30.66
C ASN A 446 -5.48 -19.56 30.96
N ARG A 447 -4.63 -19.29 31.97
CA ARG A 447 -3.45 -20.11 32.32
C ARG A 447 -2.48 -20.32 31.15
N ALA A 448 -2.30 -19.27 30.36
CA ALA A 448 -1.46 -19.24 29.17
C ALA A 448 -0.16 -18.44 29.39
N GLU A 449 0.20 -18.11 30.63
CA GLU A 449 1.47 -17.44 30.91
C GLU A 449 2.65 -18.32 30.49
N GLY A 450 3.57 -17.75 29.71
CA GLY A 450 4.74 -18.47 29.22
C GLY A 450 4.52 -19.27 27.94
N LEU A 451 3.30 -19.30 27.39
CA LEU A 451 3.01 -19.92 26.10
C LEU A 451 3.23 -18.92 24.94
N THR A 452 3.43 -19.45 23.75
CA THR A 452 3.43 -18.65 22.53
C THR A 452 2.04 -18.13 22.23
N LEU A 453 1.99 -16.95 21.61
CA LEU A 453 0.82 -16.34 21.02
C LEU A 453 1.14 -16.12 19.54
N GLU A 454 0.88 -17.16 18.74
CA GLU A 454 1.31 -17.19 17.33
C GLU A 454 0.68 -16.07 16.49
N TRP A 455 1.52 -15.38 15.70
CA TRP A 455 1.13 -14.35 14.74
C TRP A 455 0.21 -14.86 13.62
N GLY A 456 0.25 -16.17 13.35
CA GLY A 456 -0.57 -16.82 12.31
C GLY A 456 -2.08 -16.73 12.59
N TRP A 457 -2.47 -16.59 13.86
CA TRP A 457 -3.86 -16.32 14.23
C TRP A 457 -4.15 -14.83 14.09
N MET A 458 -5.12 -14.48 13.26
CA MET A 458 -5.51 -13.08 13.03
C MET A 458 -5.99 -12.43 14.34
N GLU A 459 -6.66 -13.20 15.18
CA GLU A 459 -7.16 -12.79 16.50
C GLU A 459 -6.05 -12.34 17.45
N ASN A 460 -4.81 -12.82 17.26
CA ASN A 460 -3.68 -12.48 18.10
C ASN A 460 -3.00 -11.16 17.68
N ARG A 461 -3.17 -10.75 16.42
CA ARG A 461 -2.41 -9.65 15.82
C ARG A 461 -2.63 -8.30 16.51
N PRO A 462 -3.87 -7.88 16.86
CA PRO A 462 -4.07 -6.59 17.55
C PRO A 462 -3.29 -6.49 18.86
N ALA A 463 -3.37 -7.53 19.71
CA ALA A 463 -2.64 -7.54 20.99
C ALA A 463 -1.11 -7.53 20.80
N LEU A 464 -0.59 -8.26 19.79
CA LEU A 464 0.84 -8.29 19.49
C LEU A 464 1.33 -6.96 18.89
N ARG A 465 0.55 -6.32 18.01
CA ARG A 465 0.88 -5.01 17.42
C ARG A 465 0.88 -3.91 18.48
N LEU A 466 -0.12 -3.89 19.36
CA LEU A 466 -0.15 -2.99 20.52
C LEU A 466 1.10 -3.15 21.41
N LEU A 467 1.53 -4.39 21.66
CA LEU A 467 2.78 -4.65 22.38
C LEU A 467 4.02 -4.14 21.64
N MET A 468 4.09 -4.33 20.32
CA MET A 468 5.19 -3.82 19.50
C MET A 468 5.26 -2.28 19.52
N GLN A 469 4.11 -1.62 19.42
CA GLN A 469 4.03 -0.15 19.48
C GLN A 469 4.40 0.38 20.88
N LYS A 470 3.95 -0.26 21.97
CA LYS A 470 4.40 0.09 23.33
C LYS A 470 5.91 -0.10 23.49
N ILE A 471 6.50 -1.15 22.88
CA ILE A 471 7.96 -1.34 22.86
C ILE A 471 8.65 -0.17 22.13
N ASP A 472 8.07 0.34 21.04
CA ASP A 472 8.58 1.51 20.34
C ASP A 472 8.55 2.77 21.20
N LEU A 473 7.46 3.03 21.93
CA LEU A 473 7.38 4.16 22.87
C LEU A 473 8.30 4.00 24.08
N ALA A 474 8.47 2.78 24.58
CA ALA A 474 9.33 2.50 25.72
C ALA A 474 10.83 2.61 25.39
N ARG A 475 11.22 2.94 24.15
CA ARG A 475 12.63 2.97 23.72
C ARG A 475 13.48 3.79 24.68
N TYR A 476 14.60 3.22 25.11
CA TYR A 476 15.54 3.84 26.06
C TYR A 476 14.99 4.03 27.49
N SER A 477 13.85 3.42 27.83
CA SER A 477 13.33 3.34 29.19
C SER A 477 13.65 1.98 29.84
N ASP A 478 13.45 1.88 31.15
CA ASP A 478 13.62 0.61 31.88
C ASP A 478 12.55 -0.44 31.52
N GLU A 479 11.49 -0.05 30.80
CA GLU A 479 10.40 -0.95 30.36
C GLU A 479 10.70 -1.66 29.04
N GLU A 480 11.57 -1.09 28.19
CA GLU A 480 11.87 -1.61 26.86
C GLU A 480 12.32 -3.07 26.91
N LEU A 481 13.33 -3.37 27.73
CA LEU A 481 13.96 -4.67 27.74
C LEU A 481 13.00 -5.78 28.24
N PRO A 482 12.28 -5.62 29.37
CA PRO A 482 11.26 -6.59 29.79
C PRO A 482 10.17 -6.85 28.74
N LEU A 483 9.72 -5.82 28.00
CA LEU A 483 8.71 -5.98 26.96
C LEU A 483 9.27 -6.70 25.73
N LEU A 484 10.49 -6.36 25.29
CA LEU A 484 11.19 -7.10 24.22
C LEU A 484 11.41 -8.56 24.58
N GLU A 485 11.81 -8.86 25.82
CA GLU A 485 11.95 -10.22 26.32
C GLU A 485 10.63 -10.98 26.24
N TRP A 486 9.55 -10.35 26.72
CA TRP A 486 8.22 -10.97 26.71
C TRP A 486 7.72 -11.24 25.28
N LEU A 487 7.89 -10.30 24.37
CA LEU A 487 7.50 -10.48 22.96
C LEU A 487 8.37 -11.53 22.27
N VAL A 488 9.69 -11.33 22.21
CA VAL A 488 10.58 -12.12 21.35
C VAL A 488 10.92 -13.49 21.96
N LEU A 489 10.99 -13.62 23.28
CA LEU A 489 11.38 -14.89 23.90
C LEU A 489 10.21 -15.79 24.23
N THR A 490 9.02 -15.20 24.44
CA THR A 490 7.82 -15.91 24.89
C THR A 490 6.69 -15.87 23.88
N LEU A 491 6.09 -14.70 23.64
CA LEU A 491 4.82 -14.62 22.88
C LEU A 491 5.01 -14.90 21.39
N ASN A 492 5.91 -14.19 20.73
CA ASN A 492 6.14 -14.32 19.30
C ASN A 492 7.62 -14.64 18.99
N PRO A 493 8.07 -15.89 19.25
CA PRO A 493 9.45 -16.28 19.03
C PRO A 493 9.87 -16.38 17.55
N ASN A 494 8.92 -16.39 16.63
CA ASN A 494 9.22 -16.25 15.20
C ASN A 494 9.49 -14.79 14.80
N ASP A 495 9.20 -13.85 15.71
CA ASP A 495 9.51 -12.43 15.60
C ASP A 495 9.05 -11.82 14.28
N ASN A 496 7.77 -12.04 13.96
CA ASN A 496 7.14 -11.49 12.75
C ASN A 496 7.18 -9.95 12.70
N GLY A 497 7.29 -9.28 13.86
CA GLY A 497 7.42 -7.83 13.96
C GLY A 497 8.86 -7.29 13.88
N GLY A 498 9.88 -8.16 13.74
CA GLY A 498 11.27 -7.74 13.55
C GLY A 498 11.96 -7.11 14.78
N GLN A 499 11.55 -7.47 15.99
CA GLN A 499 12.07 -6.91 17.25
C GLN A 499 13.32 -7.64 17.78
N ARG A 500 13.70 -8.79 17.22
CA ARG A 500 14.85 -9.59 17.71
C ARG A 500 16.20 -8.87 17.55
N GLU A 501 16.39 -8.11 16.47
CA GLU A 501 17.60 -7.30 16.27
C GLU A 501 17.75 -6.25 17.36
N ARG A 502 16.63 -5.63 17.74
CA ARG A 502 16.56 -4.64 18.81
C ARG A 502 16.83 -5.26 20.17
N LEU A 503 16.25 -6.41 20.48
CA LEU A 503 16.53 -7.15 21.72
C LEU A 503 18.02 -7.46 21.89
N VAL A 504 18.71 -7.88 20.82
CA VAL A 504 20.17 -8.14 20.86
C VAL A 504 20.95 -6.89 21.27
N HIS A 505 20.60 -5.72 20.73
CA HIS A 505 21.30 -4.47 21.05
C HIS A 505 20.94 -3.94 22.44
N ALA A 506 19.66 -4.03 22.82
CA ALA A 506 19.21 -3.68 24.18
C ALA A 506 19.94 -4.51 25.24
N TYR A 507 20.14 -5.81 25.00
CA TYR A 507 20.97 -6.65 25.88
C TYR A 507 22.43 -6.22 25.94
N CYS A 508 23.02 -5.83 24.80
CA CYS A 508 24.39 -5.33 24.77
C CYS A 508 24.54 -4.03 25.58
N GLU A 509 23.61 -3.08 25.43
CA GLU A 509 23.60 -1.84 26.22
C GLU A 509 23.40 -2.10 27.71
N ALA A 510 22.53 -3.05 28.07
CA ALA A 510 22.26 -3.45 29.45
C ALA A 510 23.38 -4.28 30.10
N GLY A 511 24.50 -4.53 29.41
CA GLY A 511 25.60 -5.37 29.91
C GLY A 511 25.29 -6.87 29.96
N ARG A 512 24.16 -7.30 29.38
CA ARG A 512 23.70 -8.69 29.30
C ARG A 512 24.16 -9.38 28.02
N ALA A 513 25.46 -9.26 27.70
CA ALA A 513 26.04 -9.74 26.43
C ALA A 513 25.91 -11.27 26.22
N ALA A 514 25.83 -12.05 27.31
CA ALA A 514 25.57 -13.49 27.21
C ALA A 514 24.16 -13.78 26.66
N ASP A 515 23.17 -13.01 27.09
CA ASP A 515 21.78 -13.14 26.64
C ASP A 515 21.64 -12.65 25.19
N ALA A 516 22.33 -11.56 24.82
CA ALA A 516 22.44 -11.11 23.43
C ALA A 516 22.95 -12.24 22.51
N LEU A 517 24.01 -12.94 22.93
CA LEU A 517 24.56 -14.07 22.16
C LEU A 517 23.58 -15.24 22.09
N ALA A 518 22.85 -15.53 23.18
CA ALA A 518 21.84 -16.58 23.20
C ALA A 518 20.68 -16.30 22.22
N VAL A 519 20.26 -15.04 22.08
CA VAL A 519 19.30 -14.64 21.03
C VAL A 519 19.89 -14.91 19.65
N CYS A 520 21.12 -14.49 19.39
CA CYS A 520 21.77 -14.79 18.10
C CYS A 520 21.90 -16.30 17.83
N ASP A 521 22.10 -17.13 18.86
CA ASP A 521 22.20 -18.59 18.73
C ASP A 521 20.84 -19.26 18.48
N ARG A 522 19.74 -18.62 18.89
CA ARG A 522 18.37 -19.06 18.56
C ARG A 522 18.06 -18.91 17.07
N TYR A 523 18.72 -17.98 16.38
CA TYR A 523 18.55 -17.71 14.95
C TYR A 523 19.88 -17.88 14.17
N PRO A 524 20.44 -19.10 14.08
CA PRO A 524 21.81 -19.31 13.60
C PRO A 524 22.02 -19.05 12.10
N GLY A 525 20.95 -19.01 11.31
CA GLY A 525 20.97 -18.74 9.87
C GLY A 525 20.45 -17.35 9.49
N ASP A 526 20.22 -16.47 10.47
CA ASP A 526 19.68 -15.15 10.23
C ASP A 526 20.76 -14.19 9.72
N ASP A 527 20.48 -13.57 8.59
CA ASP A 527 21.37 -12.65 7.90
C ASP A 527 21.05 -11.17 8.17
N LEU A 528 20.11 -10.87 9.07
CA LEU A 528 19.81 -9.51 9.48
C LEU A 528 21.03 -8.81 10.09
N ALA A 529 21.20 -7.53 9.76
CA ALA A 529 22.36 -6.74 10.15
C ALA A 529 22.56 -6.73 11.69
N GLY A 530 21.48 -6.57 12.43
CA GLY A 530 21.46 -6.54 13.88
C GLY A 530 21.75 -7.89 14.54
N ILE A 531 21.43 -9.01 13.91
CA ILE A 531 21.85 -10.33 14.41
C ILE A 531 23.35 -10.53 14.15
N LEU A 532 23.81 -10.29 12.93
CA LEU A 532 25.20 -10.50 12.54
C LEU A 532 26.17 -9.59 13.31
N TYR A 533 25.92 -8.27 13.28
CA TYR A 533 26.76 -7.29 13.97
C TYR A 533 26.49 -7.26 15.49
N GLY A 534 25.28 -7.58 15.93
CA GLY A 534 24.98 -7.78 17.36
C GLY A 534 25.75 -8.94 17.96
N ARG A 535 25.91 -10.07 17.24
CA ARG A 535 26.79 -11.18 17.65
C ARG A 535 28.25 -10.74 17.81
N VAL A 536 28.74 -9.90 16.91
CA VAL A 536 30.10 -9.31 17.01
C VAL A 536 30.23 -8.49 18.29
N LEU A 537 29.26 -7.61 18.54
CA LEU A 537 29.23 -6.76 19.72
C LEU A 537 29.16 -7.59 21.02
N ALA A 538 28.27 -8.58 21.08
CA ALA A 538 28.13 -9.48 22.23
C ALA A 538 29.43 -10.24 22.54
N LEU A 539 30.07 -10.83 21.52
CA LEU A 539 31.36 -11.53 21.68
C LEU A 539 32.48 -10.58 22.11
N TYR A 540 32.49 -9.34 21.60
CA TYR A 540 33.40 -8.30 22.05
C TYR A 540 33.21 -8.01 23.54
N LEU A 541 31.98 -7.79 23.98
CA LEU A 541 31.64 -7.46 25.38
C LEU A 541 31.93 -8.62 26.34
N LEU A 542 31.80 -9.88 25.89
CA LEU A 542 32.20 -11.07 26.64
C LEU A 542 33.72 -11.28 26.74
N GLY A 543 34.53 -10.41 26.12
CA GLY A 543 35.99 -10.56 26.08
C GLY A 543 36.48 -11.67 25.15
N ARG A 544 35.60 -12.29 24.36
CA ARG A 544 35.92 -13.37 23.40
C ARG A 544 36.48 -12.79 22.11
N ARG A 545 37.65 -12.14 22.20
CA ARG A 545 38.24 -11.33 21.10
C ARG A 545 38.46 -12.10 19.81
N SER A 546 38.98 -13.34 19.87
CA SER A 546 39.18 -14.19 18.68
C SER A 546 37.87 -14.46 17.95
N ASP A 547 36.83 -14.76 18.71
CA ASP A 547 35.52 -15.15 18.19
C ASP A 547 34.81 -13.92 17.61
N ALA A 548 34.96 -12.76 18.26
CA ALA A 548 34.45 -11.48 17.76
C ALA A 548 35.09 -11.11 16.40
N VAL A 549 36.39 -11.35 16.22
CA VAL A 549 37.08 -11.15 14.93
C VAL A 549 36.57 -12.12 13.87
N ALA A 550 36.37 -13.39 14.21
CA ALA A 550 35.82 -14.38 13.28
C ALA A 550 34.38 -14.04 12.87
N ALA A 551 33.53 -13.65 13.83
CA ALA A 551 32.18 -13.20 13.59
C ALA A 551 32.15 -11.92 12.74
N LEU A 552 33.06 -10.98 12.98
CA LEU A 552 33.18 -9.76 12.17
C LEU A 552 33.58 -10.09 10.73
N ALA A 553 34.51 -11.02 10.52
CA ALA A 553 34.88 -11.47 9.17
C ALA A 553 33.69 -12.10 8.44
N HIS A 554 32.86 -12.87 9.15
CA HIS A 554 31.62 -13.43 8.61
C HIS A 554 30.59 -12.34 8.26
N ALA A 555 30.29 -11.43 9.20
CA ALA A 555 29.36 -10.33 9.01
C ALA A 555 29.79 -9.39 7.87
N ALA A 556 31.08 -9.05 7.80
CA ALA A 556 31.65 -8.20 6.75
C ALA A 556 31.61 -8.87 5.36
N LYS A 557 31.66 -10.20 5.30
CA LYS A 557 31.52 -10.95 4.04
C LYS A 557 30.07 -10.94 3.55
N ARG A 558 29.09 -11.09 4.45
CA ARG A 558 27.66 -11.10 4.12
C ARG A 558 27.14 -9.69 3.81
N LEU A 559 27.44 -8.74 4.69
CA LEU A 559 26.92 -7.37 4.66
C LEU A 559 28.07 -6.33 4.67
N PRO A 560 28.89 -6.26 3.61
CA PRO A 560 30.07 -5.38 3.57
C PRO A 560 29.71 -3.89 3.66
N LYS A 561 28.54 -3.50 3.15
CA LYS A 561 28.07 -2.11 3.18
C LYS A 561 27.75 -1.64 4.61
N VAL A 562 27.28 -2.53 5.47
CA VAL A 562 27.01 -2.22 6.89
C VAL A 562 28.32 -1.85 7.60
N LEU A 563 29.37 -2.67 7.48
CA LEU A 563 30.67 -2.38 8.09
C LEU A 563 31.26 -1.05 7.56
N LYS A 564 31.20 -0.85 6.24
CA LYS A 564 31.67 0.38 5.60
C LYS A 564 30.93 1.61 6.16
N THR A 565 29.63 1.51 6.31
CA THR A 565 28.77 2.61 6.79
C THR A 565 28.96 2.85 8.28
N MET A 566 29.09 1.81 9.10
CA MET A 566 29.37 1.90 10.55
C MET A 566 30.72 2.55 10.86
N THR A 567 31.75 2.25 10.07
CA THR A 567 33.11 2.77 10.29
C THR A 567 33.35 4.14 9.66
N ALA A 568 32.49 4.59 8.74
CA ALA A 568 32.58 5.92 8.14
C ALA A 568 32.38 7.03 9.18
N ALA A 569 33.19 8.10 9.07
CA ALA A 569 33.10 9.25 9.96
C ALA A 569 31.77 10.02 9.77
N ARG A 570 31.40 10.27 8.50
CA ARG A 570 30.17 10.98 8.10
C ARG A 570 29.64 10.38 6.78
N PRO A 571 29.05 9.17 6.81
CA PRO A 571 28.40 8.63 5.61
C PRO A 571 27.24 9.54 5.20
N LYS A 572 26.96 9.62 3.89
CA LYS A 572 25.78 10.34 3.38
C LYS A 572 24.56 9.43 3.46
N PRO A 573 23.37 9.96 3.79
CA PRO A 573 22.14 9.19 3.69
C PRO A 573 21.92 8.75 2.23
N PRO A 574 21.61 7.47 1.97
CA PRO A 574 21.16 7.01 0.67
C PRO A 574 19.71 7.45 0.42
N PRO A 575 19.20 7.37 -0.82
CA PRO A 575 17.77 7.40 -1.08
C PRO A 575 17.09 6.31 -0.27
N LEU A 576 16.03 6.66 0.46
CA LEU A 576 15.22 5.73 1.25
C LEU A 576 13.83 5.66 0.60
N THR A 577 13.39 4.44 0.31
CA THR A 577 11.99 4.19 -0.07
C THR A 577 11.23 3.85 1.22
N PRO A 578 10.17 4.59 1.58
CA PRO A 578 9.31 4.23 2.70
C PRO A 578 8.81 2.78 2.58
N GLY A 579 8.73 2.07 3.70
CA GLY A 579 8.28 0.66 3.72
C GLY A 579 9.26 -0.38 3.15
N MET A 580 10.29 0.00 2.39
CA MET A 580 11.23 -0.96 1.78
C MET A 580 12.63 -0.92 2.38
N VAL A 581 13.28 -2.10 2.46
CA VAL A 581 14.69 -2.26 2.80
C VAL A 581 15.32 -3.26 1.84
N THR A 582 16.39 -2.85 1.16
CA THR A 582 17.17 -3.72 0.29
C THR A 582 18.17 -4.50 1.15
N HIS A 583 17.99 -5.81 1.26
CA HIS A 583 18.93 -6.67 1.98
C HIS A 583 20.36 -6.54 1.41
N GLY A 584 21.35 -6.23 2.25
CA GLY A 584 22.72 -5.95 1.85
C GLY A 584 22.92 -4.61 1.12
N GLY A 585 21.89 -3.76 1.07
CA GLY A 585 21.84 -2.47 0.41
C GLY A 585 22.51 -1.33 1.18
N ASP A 586 22.54 -0.14 0.57
CA ASP A 586 23.02 1.07 1.25
C ASP A 586 21.99 1.59 2.27
N ASP A 587 20.70 1.39 2.00
CA ASP A 587 19.55 1.68 2.85
C ASP A 587 19.54 0.83 4.14
N GLU A 588 19.73 -0.49 4.06
CA GLU A 588 19.88 -1.36 5.23
C GLU A 588 21.09 -0.93 6.08
N ALA A 589 22.23 -0.68 5.44
CA ALA A 589 23.44 -0.21 6.11
C ALA A 589 23.26 1.14 6.81
N TRP A 590 22.49 2.05 6.20
CA TRP A 590 22.13 3.32 6.80
C TRP A 590 21.17 3.16 7.98
N ARG A 591 20.09 2.39 7.82
CA ARG A 591 19.12 2.12 8.90
C ARG A 591 19.77 1.45 10.10
N TYR A 592 20.61 0.43 9.88
CA TYR A 592 21.36 -0.21 10.96
C TYR A 592 22.28 0.78 11.69
N ARG A 593 22.98 1.66 10.97
CA ARG A 593 23.82 2.69 11.58
C ARG A 593 23.00 3.62 12.46
N ILE A 594 21.88 4.14 11.96
CA ILE A 594 21.03 5.05 12.74
C ILE A 594 20.53 4.37 14.02
N ALA A 595 20.10 3.11 13.91
CA ALA A 595 19.56 2.37 15.05
C ALA A 595 20.61 1.98 16.10
N SER A 596 21.84 1.62 15.68
CA SER A 596 22.81 0.95 16.57
C SER A 596 24.08 1.74 16.86
N LEU A 597 24.38 2.84 16.15
CA LEU A 597 25.67 3.55 16.32
C LEU A 597 25.90 4.00 17.76
N GLU A 598 24.85 4.46 18.44
CA GLU A 598 24.94 4.90 19.82
C GLU A 598 25.16 3.73 20.78
N THR A 599 24.52 2.59 20.56
CA THR A 599 24.81 1.32 21.26
C THR A 599 26.29 0.97 21.18
N TRP A 600 26.86 0.96 19.97
CA TRP A 600 28.28 0.65 19.76
C TRP A 600 29.24 1.63 20.46
N ARG A 601 28.82 2.89 20.66
CA ARG A 601 29.57 3.89 21.42
C ARG A 601 29.47 3.66 22.92
N LYS A 602 28.25 3.51 23.46
CA LYS A 602 28.00 3.22 24.87
C LYS A 602 28.73 1.94 25.33
N CYS A 603 28.78 0.94 24.46
CA CYS A 603 29.50 -0.32 24.68
C CYS A 603 31.02 -0.24 24.45
N GLU A 604 31.58 0.94 24.16
CA GLU A 604 33.02 1.16 23.89
C GLU A 604 33.61 0.21 22.83
N ALA A 605 32.81 -0.16 21.83
CA ALA A 605 33.17 -1.14 20.81
C ALA A 605 33.45 -0.51 19.43
N LEU A 606 32.99 0.73 19.20
CA LEU A 606 33.09 1.38 17.89
C LEU A 606 34.55 1.61 17.42
N ASP A 607 35.46 1.99 18.32
CA ASP A 607 36.85 2.22 17.93
C ASP A 607 37.60 0.93 17.67
N TRP A 608 37.28 -0.13 18.43
CA TRP A 608 37.76 -1.48 18.11
C TRP A 608 37.26 -1.94 16.74
N LEU A 609 35.98 -1.71 16.41
CA LEU A 609 35.41 -2.04 15.10
C LEU A 609 36.18 -1.36 13.96
N LYS A 610 36.46 -0.05 14.08
CA LYS A 610 37.24 0.72 13.08
C LYS A 610 38.66 0.18 12.93
N GLN A 611 39.36 -0.06 14.05
CA GLN A 611 40.74 -0.57 14.02
C GLN A 611 40.82 -1.96 13.39
N THR A 612 39.84 -2.82 13.68
CA THR A 612 39.81 -4.19 13.17
C THR A 612 39.42 -4.22 11.69
N ALA A 613 38.47 -3.37 11.27
CA ALA A 613 38.07 -3.23 9.86
C ALA A 613 39.18 -2.66 8.95
N GLY A 614 40.06 -1.79 9.49
CA GLY A 614 41.16 -1.19 8.75
C GLY A 614 42.37 -2.10 8.52
N ARG A 615 42.43 -3.25 9.19
CA ARG A 615 43.47 -4.26 8.97
C ARG A 615 43.03 -5.15 7.79
N LYS A 616 43.68 -5.00 6.63
CA LYS A 616 43.57 -6.01 5.57
C LYS A 616 44.01 -7.37 6.15
N PRO A 617 43.32 -8.48 5.81
CA PRO A 617 43.62 -9.81 6.34
C PRO A 617 45.07 -10.23 6.11
#